data_AF-A0AAW9J4S2-F1
#
_entry.id   AF-A0AAW9J4S2-F1
#
_cell.length_a   1.000
_cell.length_b   1.000
_cell.length_c   1.000
_cell.angle_alpha   90.00
_cell.angle_beta   90.00
_cell.angle_gamma   90.00
#
_symmetry.space_group_name_H-M   'P 1'
#
loop_
_entity.id
_entity.type
_entity.pdbx_description
1 polymer ?
#
loop_
_entity_poly.entity_id
_entity_poly.type
_entity_poly.pdbx_seq_one_letter_code
_entity_poly.pdbx_strand_id
1 'polypeptide(L)'
;VIPVILICYVAAKFQKLFDKIVPELLKFFFVPMLTLLFALVLGFIVVGPIATYASTIVTNVILAIRGISPLVAGAVIGLFWQVLVIYGIHWGLLPIYINNISTLGYDNVMMPFFATTFATTAVVIAIMIKTKDKKLKSLCLPAAISGIFGVTEPAIYGILLPLKKPFIISCIASGVAGAYYGYADLKEFIMGGLGIF
;
A
#
# COMPACT_ATOMS: atom_id res chain seq x y z
N VAL A 1 3.97 1.24 -5.55
CA VAL A 1 5.01 0.39 -6.18
C VAL A 1 5.11 0.66 -7.68
N ILE A 2 4.02 0.59 -8.45
CA ILE A 2 4.06 0.90 -9.90
C ILE A 2 4.61 2.29 -10.23
N PRO A 3 4.22 3.37 -9.52
CA PRO A 3 4.82 4.68 -9.69
C PRO A 3 6.36 4.69 -9.68
N VAL A 4 6.96 4.02 -8.70
CA VAL A 4 8.40 3.94 -8.52
C VAL A 4 9.04 3.12 -9.64
N ILE A 5 8.44 2.01 -10.05
CA ILE A 5 8.93 1.19 -11.16
C ILE A 5 9.00 2.00 -12.46
N LEU A 6 7.96 2.80 -12.74
CA LEU A 6 7.92 3.66 -13.92
C LEU A 6 8.97 4.79 -13.83
N ILE A 7 9.12 5.43 -12.67
CA ILE A 7 10.15 6.46 -12.45
C ILE A 7 11.55 5.87 -12.62
N CYS A 8 11.83 4.69 -12.05
CA CYS A 8 13.11 4.01 -12.22
C CYS A 8 13.37 3.60 -13.67
N TYR A 9 12.34 3.16 -14.41
CA TYR A 9 12.45 2.86 -15.83
C TYR A 9 12.82 4.11 -16.64
N VAL A 10 12.15 5.23 -16.38
CA VAL A 10 12.44 6.53 -16.99
C VAL A 10 13.86 6.98 -16.63
N ALA A 11 14.24 6.90 -15.35
CA ALA A 11 15.59 7.20 -14.87
C ALA A 11 16.65 6.36 -15.61
N ALA A 12 16.42 5.06 -15.79
CA ALA A 12 17.35 4.19 -16.50
C ALA A 12 17.53 4.61 -17.98
N LYS A 13 16.49 5.15 -18.63
CA LYS A 13 16.59 5.69 -19.99
C LYS A 13 17.38 6.99 -20.03
N PHE A 14 17.10 7.92 -19.12
CA PHE A 14 17.82 9.19 -19.02
C PHE A 14 19.29 9.01 -18.62
N GLN A 15 19.59 8.09 -17.70
CA GLN A 15 20.97 7.74 -17.33
C GLN A 15 21.79 7.35 -18.55
N LYS A 16 21.26 6.46 -19.41
CA LYS A 16 21.93 6.05 -20.64
C LYS A 16 22.09 7.17 -21.65
N LEU A 17 21.18 8.15 -21.66
CA LEU A 17 21.25 9.31 -22.53
C LEU A 17 22.34 10.28 -22.04
N PHE A 18 22.32 10.64 -20.76
CA PHE A 18 23.29 11.58 -20.18
C PHE A 18 24.70 11.00 -20.14
N ASP A 19 24.86 9.69 -19.93
CA ASP A 19 26.17 9.05 -20.03
C ASP A 19 26.79 9.16 -21.45
N LYS A 20 25.97 9.32 -22.50
CA LYS A 20 26.47 9.54 -23.87
C LYS A 20 26.80 11.00 -24.17
N ILE A 21 26.04 11.94 -23.58
CA ILE A 21 26.12 13.38 -23.92
C ILE A 21 27.10 14.12 -23.02
N VAL A 22 27.23 13.71 -21.74
CA VAL A 22 28.06 14.41 -20.76
C VAL A 22 29.54 14.05 -20.95
N PRO A 23 30.46 15.04 -21.04
CA PRO A 23 31.89 14.80 -21.12
C PRO A 23 32.43 14.02 -19.91
N GLU A 24 33.42 13.16 -20.13
CA GLU A 24 33.91 12.19 -19.14
C GLU A 24 34.31 12.82 -17.79
N LEU A 25 34.99 13.97 -17.82
CA LEU A 25 35.40 14.74 -16.64
C LEU A 25 34.23 15.19 -15.75
N LEU A 26 33.03 15.33 -16.32
CA LEU A 26 31.84 15.85 -15.64
C LEU A 26 30.84 14.75 -15.28
N LYS A 27 31.03 13.53 -15.79
CA LYS A 27 30.05 12.44 -15.66
C LYS A 27 29.73 12.08 -14.22
N PHE A 28 30.74 12.04 -13.36
CA PHE A 28 30.58 11.67 -11.95
C PHE A 28 29.52 12.51 -11.23
N PHE A 29 29.42 13.79 -11.57
CA PHE A 29 28.48 14.71 -10.94
C PHE A 29 27.20 14.89 -11.76
N PHE A 30 27.33 15.22 -13.06
CA PHE A 30 26.19 15.67 -13.86
C PHE A 30 25.26 14.54 -14.29
N VAL A 31 25.79 13.34 -14.57
CA VAL A 31 24.95 12.22 -15.03
C VAL A 31 23.92 11.81 -13.96
N PRO A 32 24.29 11.49 -12.70
CA PRO A 32 23.30 11.14 -11.68
C PRO A 32 22.37 12.31 -11.34
N MET A 33 22.88 13.55 -11.30
CA MET A 33 22.08 14.74 -11.02
C MET A 33 20.99 14.96 -12.07
N LEU A 34 21.36 14.96 -13.36
CA LEU A 34 20.42 15.16 -14.46
C LEU A 34 19.43 14.00 -14.55
N THR A 35 19.89 12.76 -14.39
CA THR A 35 19.01 11.59 -14.35
C THR A 35 17.94 11.74 -13.28
N LEU A 36 18.33 12.11 -12.06
CA LEU A 36 17.40 12.31 -10.97
C LEU A 36 16.43 13.46 -11.26
N LEU A 37 16.95 14.61 -11.72
CA LEU A 37 16.14 15.78 -12.04
C LEU A 37 15.05 15.46 -13.05
N PHE A 38 15.41 14.88 -14.19
CA PHE A 38 14.45 14.58 -15.25
C PHE A 38 13.51 13.43 -14.88
N ALA A 39 14.01 12.39 -14.21
CA ALA A 39 13.16 11.29 -13.77
C ALA A 39 12.14 11.72 -12.72
N LEU A 40 12.54 12.61 -11.78
CA LEU A 40 11.63 13.17 -10.79
C LEU A 40 10.61 14.13 -11.42
N VAL A 41 11.05 15.05 -12.28
CA VAL A 41 10.13 16.00 -12.94
C VAL A 41 9.10 15.25 -13.78
N LEU A 42 9.53 14.31 -14.63
CA LEU A 42 8.60 13.50 -15.43
C LEU A 42 7.78 12.55 -14.55
N GLY A 43 8.38 12.04 -13.48
CA GLY A 43 7.68 11.28 -12.45
C GLY A 43 6.51 12.08 -11.89
N PHE A 44 6.74 13.30 -11.42
CA PHE A 44 5.67 14.12 -10.86
C PHE A 44 4.66 14.59 -11.90
N ILE A 45 5.08 14.97 -13.11
CA ILE A 45 4.16 15.46 -14.15
C ILE A 45 3.27 14.34 -14.71
N VAL A 46 3.77 13.11 -14.80
CA VAL A 46 3.02 11.99 -15.41
C VAL A 46 2.43 11.09 -14.32
N VAL A 47 3.27 10.56 -13.46
CA VAL A 47 2.88 9.58 -12.45
C VAL A 47 2.06 10.22 -11.34
N GLY A 48 2.36 11.48 -10.99
CA GLY A 48 1.56 12.26 -10.03
C GLY A 48 0.08 12.33 -10.43
N PRO A 49 -0.29 12.96 -11.55
CA PRO A 49 -1.68 13.06 -12.00
C PRO A 49 -2.37 11.72 -12.19
N ILE A 50 -1.69 10.70 -12.73
CA ILE A 50 -2.27 9.36 -12.92
C ILE A 50 -2.58 8.74 -11.56
N ALA A 51 -1.65 8.81 -10.60
CA ALA A 51 -1.86 8.31 -9.25
C ALA A 51 -3.01 9.07 -8.59
N THR A 52 -3.03 10.41 -8.66
CA THR A 52 -4.11 11.22 -8.11
C THR A 52 -5.46 10.84 -8.72
N TYR A 53 -5.56 10.74 -10.06
CA TYR A 53 -6.80 10.40 -10.74
C TYR A 53 -7.32 9.00 -10.37
N ALA A 54 -6.44 7.99 -10.39
CA ALA A 54 -6.80 6.63 -9.96
C ALA A 54 -7.27 6.62 -8.50
N SER A 55 -6.60 7.40 -7.65
CA SER A 55 -6.93 7.52 -6.23
C SER A 55 -8.28 8.21 -6.01
N THR A 56 -8.57 9.27 -6.76
CA THR A 56 -9.87 9.97 -6.75
C THR A 56 -11.01 9.04 -7.18
N ILE A 57 -10.81 8.18 -8.19
CA ILE A 57 -11.82 7.19 -8.57
C ILE A 57 -12.09 6.24 -7.40
N VAL A 58 -11.05 5.63 -6.82
CA VAL A 58 -11.20 4.69 -5.70
C VAL A 58 -11.88 5.38 -4.51
N THR A 59 -11.47 6.61 -4.20
CA THR A 59 -12.07 7.48 -3.17
C THR A 59 -13.57 7.65 -3.38
N ASN A 60 -13.96 8.11 -4.58
CA ASN A 60 -15.36 8.42 -4.88
C ASN A 60 -16.23 7.16 -4.82
N VAL A 61 -15.71 6.03 -5.28
CA VAL A 61 -16.39 4.72 -5.18
C VAL A 61 -16.58 4.34 -3.71
N ILE A 62 -15.54 4.43 -2.88
CA ILE A 62 -15.63 4.13 -1.45
C ILE A 62 -16.66 5.02 -0.75
N LEU A 63 -16.62 6.33 -1.00
CA LEU A 63 -17.54 7.29 -0.39
C LEU A 63 -18.98 7.06 -0.85
N ALA A 64 -19.20 6.75 -2.13
CA ALA A 64 -20.52 6.41 -2.66
C ALA A 64 -21.08 5.14 -2.00
N ILE A 65 -20.27 4.09 -1.88
CA ILE A 65 -20.68 2.85 -1.17
C ILE A 65 -20.96 3.15 0.30
N ARG A 66 -20.13 4.00 0.95
CA ARG A 66 -20.31 4.36 2.36
C ARG A 66 -21.62 5.11 2.60
N GLY A 67 -22.02 6.00 1.68
CA GLY A 67 -23.30 6.69 1.74
C GLY A 67 -24.51 5.74 1.68
N ILE A 68 -24.34 4.54 1.11
CA ILE A 68 -25.37 3.48 1.10
C ILE A 68 -25.26 2.61 2.35
N SER A 69 -24.05 2.13 2.66
CA SER A 69 -23.80 1.27 3.82
C SER A 69 -22.32 1.34 4.27
N PRO A 70 -22.05 1.88 5.47
CA PRO A 70 -20.73 1.85 6.08
C PRO A 70 -20.15 0.44 6.22
N LEU A 71 -20.98 -0.56 6.53
CA LEU A 71 -20.60 -1.97 6.59
C LEU A 71 -20.03 -2.46 5.25
N VAL A 72 -20.75 -2.21 4.15
CA VAL A 72 -20.32 -2.64 2.81
C VAL A 72 -19.06 -1.90 2.39
N ALA A 73 -18.96 -0.59 2.67
CA ALA A 73 -17.76 0.19 2.38
C ALA A 73 -16.54 -0.38 3.12
N GLY A 74 -16.69 -0.69 4.40
CA GLY A 74 -15.63 -1.32 5.19
C GLY A 74 -15.23 -2.69 4.65
N ALA A 75 -16.21 -3.49 4.21
CA ALA A 75 -15.95 -4.79 3.60
C ALA A 75 -15.12 -4.67 2.32
N VAL A 76 -15.48 -3.72 1.45
CA VAL A 76 -14.78 -3.47 0.18
C VAL A 76 -13.35 -2.99 0.43
N ILE A 77 -13.15 -2.04 1.35
CA ILE A 77 -11.80 -1.56 1.68
C ILE A 77 -10.96 -2.72 2.22
N GLY A 78 -11.46 -3.46 3.21
CA GLY A 78 -10.71 -4.58 3.79
C GLY A 78 -10.37 -5.67 2.76
N LEU A 79 -11.32 -6.00 1.88
CA LEU A 79 -11.14 -7.05 0.88
C LEU A 79 -10.12 -6.68 -0.19
N PHE A 80 -10.11 -5.41 -0.64
CA PHE A 80 -9.23 -4.95 -1.70
C PHE A 80 -7.95 -4.27 -1.20
N TRP A 81 -7.79 -4.02 0.11
CA TRP A 81 -6.63 -3.30 0.64
C TRP A 81 -5.30 -3.91 0.19
N GLN A 82 -5.15 -5.24 0.32
CA GLN A 82 -3.92 -5.92 -0.09
C GLN A 82 -3.65 -5.77 -1.60
N VAL A 83 -4.70 -5.75 -2.41
CA VAL A 83 -4.59 -5.47 -3.86
C VAL A 83 -4.12 -4.03 -4.08
N LEU A 84 -4.69 -3.07 -3.37
CA LEU A 84 -4.24 -1.67 -3.41
C LEU A 84 -2.79 -1.50 -2.93
N VAL A 85 -2.32 -2.32 -1.99
CA VAL A 85 -0.91 -2.37 -1.56
C VAL A 85 0.00 -2.82 -2.69
N ILE A 86 -0.36 -3.87 -3.40
CA ILE A 86 0.41 -4.41 -4.53
C ILE A 86 0.63 -3.34 -5.61
N TYR A 87 -0.43 -2.62 -5.97
CA TYR A 87 -0.36 -1.56 -6.98
C TYR A 87 0.21 -0.25 -6.41
N GLY A 88 0.21 -0.08 -5.09
CA GLY A 88 0.61 1.15 -4.41
C GLY A 88 -0.44 2.26 -4.46
N ILE A 89 -1.67 1.94 -4.82
CA ILE A 89 -2.79 2.89 -4.93
C ILE A 89 -3.36 3.24 -3.55
N HIS A 90 -3.11 2.41 -2.52
CA HIS A 90 -3.54 2.69 -1.14
C HIS A 90 -2.99 4.01 -0.58
N TRP A 91 -1.79 4.44 -0.97
CA TRP A 91 -1.24 5.77 -0.64
C TRP A 91 -2.09 6.92 -1.19
N GLY A 92 -2.82 6.64 -2.26
CA GLY A 92 -3.81 7.52 -2.85
C GLY A 92 -4.97 7.90 -1.94
N LEU A 93 -5.24 7.10 -0.90
CA LEU A 93 -6.32 7.34 0.04
C LEU A 93 -5.88 8.22 1.23
N LEU A 94 -4.57 8.49 1.37
CA LEU A 94 -4.02 9.34 2.42
C LEU A 94 -4.57 10.78 2.40
N PRO A 95 -4.79 11.45 1.25
CA PRO A 95 -5.41 12.78 1.23
C PRO A 95 -6.82 12.81 1.82
N ILE A 96 -7.62 11.74 1.63
CA ILE A 96 -8.96 11.63 2.25
C ILE A 96 -8.82 11.58 3.76
N TYR A 97 -7.89 10.75 4.22
CA TYR A 97 -7.62 10.57 5.64
C TYR A 97 -7.25 11.90 6.30
N ILE A 98 -6.28 12.62 5.72
CA ILE A 98 -5.86 13.95 6.20
C ILE A 98 -7.03 14.94 6.17
N ASN A 99 -7.84 14.92 5.11
CA ASN A 99 -8.99 15.81 4.97
C ASN A 99 -10.06 15.52 6.04
N ASN A 100 -10.37 14.26 6.29
CA ASN A 100 -11.35 13.85 7.30
C ASN A 100 -10.89 14.24 8.70
N ILE A 101 -9.63 13.97 9.07
CA ILE A 101 -9.07 14.43 10.35
C ILE A 101 -9.17 15.96 10.47
N SER A 102 -8.82 16.70 9.41
CA SER A 102 -8.80 18.17 9.44
C SER A 102 -10.19 18.82 9.48
N THR A 103 -11.21 18.17 8.90
CA THR A 103 -12.55 18.74 8.74
C THR A 103 -13.58 18.16 9.70
N LEU A 104 -13.51 16.86 9.98
CA LEU A 104 -14.42 16.11 10.85
C LEU A 104 -13.83 15.86 12.24
N GLY A 105 -12.52 16.03 12.41
CA GLY A 105 -11.79 15.71 13.64
C GLY A 105 -11.50 14.21 13.82
N TYR A 106 -11.90 13.38 12.86
CA TYR A 106 -11.66 11.93 12.86
C TYR A 106 -11.73 11.36 11.43
N ASP A 107 -11.18 10.16 11.24
CA ASP A 107 -11.38 9.33 10.05
C ASP A 107 -12.01 7.98 10.44
N ASN A 108 -13.04 7.58 9.69
CA ASN A 108 -13.70 6.28 9.80
C ASN A 108 -13.75 5.55 8.45
N VAL A 109 -13.15 6.13 7.41
CA VAL A 109 -13.14 5.60 6.05
C VAL A 109 -11.99 4.64 5.89
N MET A 110 -10.79 5.03 6.32
CA MET A 110 -9.58 4.23 6.16
C MET A 110 -9.45 3.15 7.23
N MET A 111 -10.07 3.34 8.39
CA MET A 111 -10.03 2.41 9.53
C MET A 111 -10.03 0.89 9.22
N PRO A 112 -10.79 0.37 8.25
CA PRO A 112 -10.71 -1.03 7.81
C PRO A 112 -9.30 -1.53 7.41
N PHE A 113 -8.37 -0.65 7.03
CA PHE A 113 -6.99 -1.04 6.72
C PHE A 113 -6.29 -1.64 7.95
N PHE A 114 -6.57 -1.11 9.14
CA PHE A 114 -5.95 -1.55 10.37
C PHE A 114 -6.30 -3.02 10.66
N ALA A 115 -7.59 -3.36 10.49
CA ALA A 115 -8.08 -4.72 10.56
C ALA A 115 -7.38 -5.66 9.56
N THR A 116 -7.11 -5.15 8.34
CA THR A 116 -6.43 -5.90 7.29
C THR A 116 -5.00 -6.28 7.68
N THR A 117 -4.29 -5.40 8.36
CA THR A 117 -2.93 -5.67 8.85
C THR A 117 -2.94 -6.85 9.81
N PHE A 118 -3.80 -6.85 10.83
CA PHE A 118 -3.87 -7.94 11.80
C PHE A 118 -4.39 -9.24 11.20
N ALA A 119 -5.37 -9.17 10.28
CA ALA A 119 -5.84 -10.35 9.55
C ALA A 119 -4.71 -10.99 8.72
N THR A 120 -3.92 -10.17 8.01
CA THR A 120 -2.77 -10.63 7.22
C THR A 120 -1.72 -11.29 8.12
N THR A 121 -1.39 -10.65 9.24
CA THR A 121 -0.46 -11.19 10.25
C THR A 121 -0.94 -12.53 10.79
N ALA A 122 -2.23 -12.65 11.12
CA ALA A 122 -2.82 -13.90 11.61
C ALA A 122 -2.74 -15.03 10.58
N VAL A 123 -2.95 -14.72 9.29
CA VAL A 123 -2.78 -15.71 8.21
C VAL A 123 -1.33 -16.17 8.11
N VAL A 124 -0.35 -15.26 8.21
CA VAL A 124 1.07 -15.63 8.21
C VAL A 124 1.43 -16.50 9.41
N ILE A 125 0.95 -16.17 10.61
CA ILE A 125 1.14 -16.98 11.82
C ILE A 125 0.50 -18.37 11.63
N ALA A 126 -0.69 -18.45 11.05
CA ALA A 126 -1.34 -19.72 10.76
C ALA A 126 -0.51 -20.57 9.77
N ILE A 127 0.08 -19.97 8.74
CA ILE A 127 1.01 -20.65 7.83
C ILE A 127 2.24 -21.15 8.61
N MET A 128 2.84 -20.31 9.47
CA MET A 128 4.00 -20.66 10.28
C MET A 128 3.78 -21.90 11.15
N ILE A 129 2.59 -22.00 11.75
CA ILE A 129 2.20 -23.12 12.62
C ILE A 129 1.96 -24.38 11.79
N LYS A 130 1.30 -24.26 10.61
CA LYS A 130 0.88 -25.41 9.80
C LYS A 130 1.96 -25.94 8.85
N THR A 131 2.88 -25.09 8.39
CA THR A 131 3.87 -25.48 7.39
C THR A 131 4.98 -26.37 7.98
N LYS A 132 5.37 -27.39 7.23
CA LYS A 132 6.54 -28.23 7.51
C LYS A 132 7.79 -27.77 6.76
N ASP A 133 7.62 -26.87 5.79
CA ASP A 133 8.72 -26.31 5.01
C ASP A 133 9.52 -25.32 5.88
N LYS A 134 10.80 -25.65 6.13
CA LYS A 134 11.70 -24.84 6.97
C LYS A 134 11.97 -23.45 6.38
N LYS A 135 12.06 -23.33 5.06
CA LYS A 135 12.30 -22.06 4.36
C LYS A 135 11.07 -21.17 4.42
N LEU A 136 9.88 -21.73 4.19
CA LEU A 136 8.64 -20.96 4.35
C LEU A 136 8.45 -20.52 5.80
N LYS A 137 8.73 -21.42 6.76
CA LYS A 137 8.61 -21.11 8.19
C LYS A 137 9.55 -20.00 8.64
N SER A 138 10.79 -19.98 8.14
CA SER A 138 11.76 -18.94 8.48
C SER A 138 11.39 -17.56 7.94
N LEU A 139 10.62 -17.49 6.84
CA LEU A 139 10.08 -16.22 6.32
C LEU A 139 8.88 -15.71 7.13
N CYS A 140 8.08 -16.62 7.72
CA CYS A 140 6.85 -16.25 8.41
C CYS A 140 7.10 -15.42 9.67
N LEU A 141 8.12 -15.73 10.46
CA LEU A 141 8.40 -15.01 11.71
C LEU A 141 8.71 -13.52 11.49
N PRO A 142 9.70 -13.13 10.66
CA PRO A 142 9.98 -11.72 10.41
C PRO A 142 8.80 -11.01 9.73
N ALA A 143 8.06 -11.69 8.84
CA ALA A 143 6.86 -11.12 8.23
C ALA A 143 5.73 -10.89 9.24
N ALA A 144 5.55 -11.80 10.21
CA ALA A 144 4.56 -11.64 11.27
C ALA A 144 4.94 -10.50 12.22
N ILE A 145 6.22 -10.39 12.61
CA ILE A 145 6.71 -9.25 13.41
C ILE A 145 6.46 -7.95 12.65
N SER A 146 6.85 -7.85 11.38
CA SER A 146 6.57 -6.68 10.54
C SER A 146 5.07 -6.32 10.53
N GLY A 147 4.21 -7.32 10.38
CA GLY A 147 2.77 -7.14 10.37
C GLY A 147 2.17 -6.68 11.71
N ILE A 148 2.72 -7.10 12.85
CA ILE A 148 2.32 -6.57 14.18
C ILE A 148 2.59 -5.06 14.26
N PHE A 149 3.67 -4.61 13.63
CA PHE A 149 4.07 -3.20 13.57
C PHE A 149 3.46 -2.46 12.36
N GLY A 150 2.41 -3.02 11.74
CA GLY A 150 1.64 -2.32 10.72
C GLY A 150 2.15 -2.44 9.28
N VAL A 151 3.27 -3.13 9.05
CA VAL A 151 3.92 -3.25 7.75
C VAL A 151 3.68 -4.64 7.18
N THR A 152 2.88 -4.73 6.11
CA THR A 152 2.39 -6.00 5.57
C THR A 152 3.10 -6.45 4.30
N GLU A 153 3.96 -5.61 3.72
CA GLU A 153 4.67 -5.86 2.48
C GLU A 153 5.54 -7.14 2.52
N PRO A 154 6.30 -7.43 3.59
CA PRO A 154 7.05 -8.68 3.68
C PRO A 154 6.14 -9.92 3.64
N ALA A 155 4.96 -9.84 4.25
CA ALA A 155 3.96 -10.89 4.22
C ALA A 155 3.35 -11.06 2.82
N ILE A 156 2.91 -9.95 2.20
CA ILE A 156 2.24 -9.95 0.90
C ILE A 156 3.19 -10.48 -0.17
N TYR A 157 4.36 -9.86 -0.35
CA TYR A 157 5.28 -10.20 -1.44
C TYR A 157 6.11 -11.46 -1.15
N GLY A 158 6.51 -11.66 0.11
CA GLY A 158 7.39 -12.77 0.47
C GLY A 158 6.68 -14.11 0.65
N ILE A 159 5.37 -14.11 0.97
CA ILE A 159 4.66 -15.32 1.39
C ILE A 159 3.31 -15.48 0.69
N LEU A 160 2.42 -14.50 0.81
CA LEU A 160 1.02 -14.67 0.45
C LEU A 160 0.79 -14.70 -1.05
N LEU A 161 1.35 -13.73 -1.79
CA LEU A 161 1.23 -13.66 -3.25
C LEU A 161 1.71 -14.94 -3.96
N PRO A 162 2.91 -15.49 -3.64
CA PRO A 162 3.36 -16.75 -4.20
C PRO A 162 2.40 -17.92 -3.92
N LEU A 163 1.84 -17.98 -2.70
CA LEU A 163 0.97 -19.09 -2.29
C LEU A 163 -0.46 -18.97 -2.82
N LYS A 164 -0.89 -17.79 -3.31
CA LYS A 164 -2.21 -17.45 -3.89
C LYS A 164 -3.42 -17.72 -3.00
N LYS A 165 -3.64 -18.97 -2.59
CA LYS A 165 -4.75 -19.38 -1.72
C LYS A 165 -4.72 -18.68 -0.37
N PRO A 166 -3.57 -18.58 0.36
CA PRO A 166 -3.52 -17.81 1.59
C PRO A 166 -3.70 -16.31 1.38
N PHE A 167 -3.28 -15.76 0.23
CA PHE A 167 -3.57 -14.37 -0.13
C PHE A 167 -5.08 -14.11 -0.24
N ILE A 168 -5.81 -14.99 -0.93
CA ILE A 168 -7.28 -14.88 -1.03
C ILE A 168 -7.94 -15.00 0.35
N ILE A 169 -7.50 -15.95 1.18
CA ILE A 169 -8.00 -16.11 2.56
C ILE A 169 -7.75 -14.82 3.37
N SER A 170 -6.56 -14.23 3.23
CA SER A 170 -6.20 -12.97 3.88
C SER A 170 -7.12 -11.83 3.44
N CYS A 171 -7.39 -11.70 2.15
CA CYS A 171 -8.31 -10.70 1.61
C CYS A 171 -9.75 -10.89 2.14
N ILE A 172 -10.26 -12.12 2.15
CA ILE A 172 -11.61 -12.41 2.67
C ILE A 172 -11.70 -12.11 4.17
N ALA A 173 -10.73 -12.56 4.96
CA ALA A 173 -10.68 -12.28 6.40
C ALA A 173 -10.61 -10.76 6.68
N SER A 174 -9.82 -10.05 5.88
CA SER A 174 -9.70 -8.59 5.93
C SER A 174 -11.00 -7.90 5.53
N GLY A 175 -11.73 -8.43 4.55
CA GLY A 175 -13.06 -7.95 4.18
C GLY A 175 -14.09 -8.13 5.29
N VAL A 176 -14.12 -9.28 5.96
CA VAL A 176 -15.02 -9.51 7.10
C VAL A 176 -14.69 -8.58 8.27
N ALA A 177 -13.41 -8.45 8.61
CA ALA A 177 -12.99 -7.55 9.68
C ALA A 177 -13.23 -6.07 9.32
N GLY A 178 -12.99 -5.70 8.07
CA GLY A 178 -13.29 -4.37 7.53
C GLY A 178 -14.78 -4.05 7.56
N ALA A 179 -15.64 -5.04 7.26
CA ALA A 179 -17.09 -4.89 7.36
C ALA A 179 -17.53 -4.55 8.78
N TYR A 180 -16.94 -5.22 9.77
CA TYR A 180 -17.17 -4.91 11.18
C TYR A 180 -16.73 -3.50 11.55
N TYR A 181 -15.55 -3.07 11.09
CA TYR A 181 -15.05 -1.70 11.30
C TYR A 181 -16.01 -0.65 10.72
N GLY A 182 -16.52 -0.91 9.52
CA GLY A 182 -17.53 -0.06 8.88
C GLY A 182 -18.86 -0.05 9.64
N TYR A 183 -19.34 -1.21 10.09
CA TYR A 183 -20.59 -1.35 10.85
C TYR A 183 -20.53 -0.63 12.21
N ALA A 184 -19.43 -0.81 12.95
CA ALA A 184 -19.23 -0.23 14.26
C ALA A 184 -18.84 1.26 14.22
N ASP A 185 -18.70 1.84 13.02
CA ASP A 185 -18.26 3.22 12.79
C ASP A 185 -16.99 3.57 13.60
N LEU A 186 -16.00 2.69 13.55
CA LEU A 186 -14.75 2.91 14.27
C LEU A 186 -14.02 4.15 13.72
N LYS A 187 -13.54 4.99 14.64
CA LYS A 187 -12.97 6.30 14.37
C LYS A 187 -11.54 6.36 14.86
N GLU A 188 -10.68 6.91 14.02
CA GLU A 188 -9.35 7.34 14.39
C GLU A 188 -9.30 8.86 14.45
N PHE A 189 -8.74 9.40 15.53
CA PHE A 189 -8.73 10.84 15.80
C PHE A 189 -7.37 11.48 15.54
N ILE A 190 -6.33 10.67 15.37
CA ILE A 190 -4.95 11.13 15.16
C ILE A 190 -4.27 10.25 14.11
N MET A 191 -3.40 10.85 13.29
CA MET A 191 -2.52 10.08 12.41
C MET A 191 -1.37 9.51 13.24
N GLY A 192 -1.57 8.30 13.77
CA GLY A 192 -0.66 7.62 14.68
C GLY A 192 0.38 6.74 14.01
N GLY A 193 1.04 5.91 14.82
CA GLY A 193 1.85 4.82 14.31
C GLY A 193 0.96 3.76 13.65
N LEU A 194 1.59 2.77 13.00
CA LEU A 194 0.87 1.63 12.44
C LEU A 194 0.97 0.43 13.38
N GLY A 195 0.02 -0.51 13.28
CA GLY A 195 0.09 -1.76 14.03
C GLY A 195 -0.39 -1.60 15.47
N ILE A 196 0.48 -1.77 16.46
CA ILE A 196 0.11 -1.68 17.88
C ILE A 196 0.20 -0.25 18.46
N PHE A 197 0.54 0.73 17.64
CA PHE A 197 0.75 2.14 18.01
C PHE A 197 -0.34 3.04 17.47
#